data_AF-A0A2W6XYP6-F1
#
_entry.id   AF-A0A2W6XYP6-F1
#
_cell.length_a   1.000
_cell.length_b   1.000
_cell.length_c   1.000
_cell.angle_alpha   90.00
_cell.angle_beta   90.00
_cell.angle_gamma   90.00
#
_symmetry.space_group_name_H-M   'P 1'
#
loop_
_entity.id
_entity.type
_entity.pdbx_description
1 polymer ?
#
loop_
_entity_poly.entity_id
_entity_poly.type
_entity_poly.pdbx_seq_one_letter_code
_entity_poly.pdbx_strand_id
1 'polypeptide(L)'
;MPLIFYRISGYMLFAGFGWLAYDAFQRKDSLDIKVFFSLFILYNPLISFPFPHIVWLIINAIVIIGMILNILFAEENPYEDSTKKR
;
A
#
# COMPACT_ATOMS: atom_id res chain seq x y z
N MET A 1 19.34 -14.72 -5.62
CA MET A 1 18.82 -13.41 -5.20
C MET A 1 19.05 -13.24 -3.71
N PRO A 2 19.49 -12.08 -3.18
CA PRO A 2 19.77 -11.93 -1.76
C PRO A 2 18.47 -12.07 -0.96
N LEU A 3 18.29 -13.22 -0.32
CA LEU A 3 17.10 -13.63 0.42
C LEU A 3 16.67 -12.62 1.49
N ILE A 4 17.65 -11.87 2.00
CA ILE A 4 17.47 -10.83 3.02
C ILE A 4 16.72 -9.62 2.45
N PHE A 5 17.06 -9.17 1.24
CA PHE A 5 16.43 -7.99 0.65
C PHE A 5 14.93 -8.20 0.43
N TYR A 6 14.56 -9.34 -0.15
CA TYR A 6 13.15 -9.71 -0.39
C TYR A 6 12.35 -9.89 0.90
N ARG A 7 12.97 -10.42 1.96
CA ARG A 7 12.29 -10.56 3.26
C ARG A 7 12.09 -9.20 3.91
N ILE A 8 13.12 -8.36 3.97
CA ILE A 8 13.04 -7.04 4.61
C ILE A 8 12.05 -6.13 3.87
N SER A 9 12.08 -6.12 2.53
CA SER A 9 11.14 -5.30 1.76
C SER A 9 9.69 -5.72 1.99
N GLY A 10 9.42 -7.03 2.12
CA GLY A 10 8.10 -7.54 2.50
C GLY A 10 7.64 -7.01 3.86
N TYR A 11 8.50 -7.09 4.89
CA TYR A 11 8.18 -6.54 6.22
C TYR A 11 7.99 -5.02 6.20
N MET A 12 8.79 -4.28 5.42
CA MET A 12 8.62 -2.83 5.25
C MET A 12 7.29 -2.48 4.58
N LEU A 13 6.93 -3.17 3.49
CA LEU A 13 5.66 -2.95 2.80
C LEU A 13 4.47 -3.29 3.72
N PHE A 14 4.57 -4.39 4.46
CA PHE A 14 3.57 -4.73 5.47
C PHE A 14 3.39 -3.63 6.51
N ALA A 15 4.48 -3.15 7.12
CA ALA A 15 4.42 -2.08 8.11
C ALA A 15 3.89 -0.77 7.50
N GLY A 16 4.34 -0.42 6.30
CA GLY A 16 3.93 0.78 5.58
C GLY A 16 2.44 0.78 5.22
N PHE A 17 1.93 -0.31 4.63
CA PHE A 17 0.50 -0.41 4.31
C PHE A 17 -0.37 -0.50 5.55
N GLY A 18 0.11 -1.10 6.63
CA GLY A 18 -0.59 -1.09 7.92
C GLY A 18 -0.74 0.33 8.47
N TRP A 19 0.33 1.13 8.38
CA TRP A 19 0.30 2.55 8.76
C TRP A 19 -0.63 3.37 7.86
N LEU A 20 -0.54 3.20 6.54
CA LEU A 20 -1.41 3.91 5.59
C LEU A 20 -2.89 3.54 5.76
N ALA A 21 -3.20 2.28 6.06
CA ALA A 21 -4.56 1.86 6.37
C ALA A 21 -5.08 2.50 7.65
N TYR A 22 -4.23 2.65 8.67
CA TYR A 22 -4.59 3.34 9.91
C TYR A 22 -4.79 4.85 9.70
N ASP A 23 -3.94 5.50 8.90
CA ASP A 23 -4.09 6.91 8.55
C ASP A 23 -5.38 7.15 7.75
N ALA A 24 -5.66 6.33 6.74
CA ALA A 24 -6.91 6.38 5.98
C ALA A 24 -8.14 6.15 6.87
N PHE A 25 -8.03 5.27 7.88
CA PHE A 25 -9.08 5.04 8.86
C PHE A 25 -9.40 6.30 9.67
N GLN A 26 -8.39 7.04 10.10
CA GLN A 26 -8.58 8.33 10.79
C GLN A 26 -9.20 9.38 9.87
N ARG A 27 -8.82 9.41 8.59
CA ARG A 27 -9.42 10.31 7.57
C ARG A 27 -10.85 9.91 7.18
N LYS A 28 -11.37 8.77 7.66
CA LYS A 28 -12.67 8.18 7.29
C LYS A 28 -12.85 7.96 5.78
N ASP A 29 -11.75 7.82 5.05
CA ASP A 29 -11.82 7.52 3.62
C ASP A 29 -12.04 6.03 3.40
N SER A 30 -13.31 5.67 3.15
CA SER A 30 -13.71 4.28 2.97
C SER A 30 -13.08 3.58 1.76
N LEU A 31 -12.57 4.32 0.77
CA LEU A 31 -11.92 3.76 -0.41
C LEU A 31 -10.46 3.44 -0.09
N ASP A 32 -9.72 4.41 0.44
CA ASP A 32 -8.30 4.26 0.77
C ASP A 32 -8.08 3.20 1.86
N ILE A 33 -8.98 3.14 2.85
CA ILE A 33 -8.95 2.07 3.87
C ILE A 33 -9.01 0.70 3.20
N LYS A 34 -9.92 0.47 2.26
CA LYS A 34 -10.09 -0.83 1.60
C LYS A 34 -8.85 -1.20 0.78
N VAL A 35 -8.28 -0.23 0.07
CA VAL A 35 -7.09 -0.44 -0.77
C VAL A 35 -5.89 -0.77 0.11
N PHE A 36 -5.55 0.08 1.07
CA PHE A 36 -4.39 -0.13 1.94
C PHE A 36 -4.54 -1.35 2.85
N PHE A 37 -5.75 -1.64 3.34
CA PHE A 37 -6.01 -2.84 4.12
C PHE A 37 -5.86 -4.13 3.28
N SER A 38 -6.29 -4.11 2.02
CA SER A 38 -6.08 -5.24 1.11
C SER A 38 -4.58 -5.46 0.83
N LEU A 39 -3.83 -4.38 0.62
CA LEU A 39 -2.37 -4.42 0.45
C LEU A 39 -1.67 -4.93 1.72
N PHE A 40 -2.11 -4.50 2.89
CA PHE A 40 -1.61 -4.97 4.18
C PHE A 40 -1.77 -6.49 4.34
N ILE A 41 -2.93 -7.04 3.98
CA ILE A 41 -3.16 -8.48 4.00
C ILE A 41 -2.31 -9.19 2.95
N LEU A 42 -2.19 -8.61 1.75
CA LEU A 42 -1.43 -9.19 0.64
C LEU A 42 0.06 -9.33 0.95
N TYR A 43 0.65 -8.34 1.60
CA TYR A 43 2.06 -8.35 2.03
C TYR A 43 2.26 -8.94 3.43
N ASN A 44 1.24 -9.58 4.01
CA ASN A 44 1.35 -10.15 5.35
C ASN A 44 2.41 -11.27 5.40
N PRO A 45 3.49 -11.11 6.18
CA PRO A 45 4.56 -12.10 6.26
C PRO A 45 4.12 -13.42 6.92
N LEU A 46 2.99 -13.43 7.63
CA LEU A 46 2.44 -14.63 8.28
C LEU A 46 1.63 -15.50 7.31
N ILE A 47 1.16 -14.93 6.20
CA ILE A 47 0.34 -15.63 5.21
C ILE A 47 1.16 -15.82 3.95
N SER A 48 1.67 -17.04 3.73
CA SER A 48 2.38 -17.35 2.49
C SER A 48 1.38 -17.74 1.41
N PHE A 49 1.16 -16.85 0.44
CA PHE A 49 0.39 -17.18 -0.75
C PHE A 49 1.25 -17.93 -1.77
N PRO A 50 0.85 -19.14 -2.21
CA PRO A 50 1.61 -19.95 -3.15
C PRO A 50 1.41 -19.48 -4.60
N PHE A 51 1.58 -18.18 -4.87
CA PHE A 51 1.52 -17.66 -6.23
C PHE A 51 2.83 -17.90 -7.00
N PRO A 52 2.75 -18.16 -8.32
CA PRO A 52 3.92 -18.19 -9.18
C PRO A 52 4.72 -16.89 -9.12
N HIS A 53 6.04 -16.97 -9.32
CA HIS A 53 6.92 -15.80 -9.23
C HIS A 53 6.51 -14.65 -10.17
N ILE A 54 6.02 -14.98 -11.37
CA ILE A 54 5.54 -14.01 -12.36
C ILE A 54 4.36 -13.19 -11.81
N VAL A 55 3.43 -13.84 -11.11
CA VAL A 55 2.26 -13.17 -10.52
C VAL A 55 2.69 -12.20 -9.43
N TRP A 56 3.61 -12.63 -8.56
CA TRP A 56 4.21 -11.74 -7.55
C TRP A 56 4.92 -10.54 -8.17
N LEU A 57 5.61 -10.73 -9.30
CA LEU A 57 6.29 -9.64 -9.99
C LEU A 57 5.28 -8.61 -10.53
N ILE A 58 4.19 -9.07 -11.15
CA ILE A 58 3.11 -8.20 -11.65
C ILE A 58 2.47 -7.41 -10.51
N ILE A 59 2.13 -8.08 -9.40
CA ILE A 59 1.57 -7.44 -8.21
C ILE A 59 2.51 -6.34 -7.72
N ASN A 60 3.80 -6.65 -7.53
CA ASN A 60 4.78 -5.67 -7.06
C ASN A 60 4.92 -4.49 -8.03
N ALA A 61 4.90 -4.73 -9.35
CA ALA A 61 4.95 -3.66 -10.35
C ALA A 61 3.75 -2.72 -10.24
N ILE A 62 2.53 -3.26 -10.12
CA ILE A 62 1.30 -2.47 -9.95
C ILE A 62 1.37 -1.63 -8.68
N VAL A 63 1.84 -2.22 -7.57
CA VAL A 63 1.96 -1.54 -6.28
C VAL A 63 2.97 -0.39 -6.35
N ILE A 64 4.14 -0.62 -6.95
CA ILE A 64 5.15 0.42 -7.14
C ILE A 64 4.60 1.57 -7.99
N ILE A 65 3.92 1.25 -9.11
CA ILE A 65 3.29 2.27 -9.96
C ILE A 65 2.23 3.04 -9.17
N GLY A 66 1.36 2.35 -8.43
CA GLY A 66 0.34 2.97 -7.60
C GLY A 66 0.91 3.89 -6.53
N MET A 67 2.01 3.50 -5.87
CA MET A 67 2.70 4.35 -4.91
C MET A 67 3.36 5.57 -5.56
N ILE A 68 4.02 5.39 -6.71
CA ILE A 68 4.61 6.50 -7.46
C ILE A 68 3.52 7.49 -7.87
N LEU A 69 2.41 7.00 -8.44
CA LEU A 69 1.27 7.84 -8.78
C LEU A 69 0.72 8.55 -7.56
N ASN A 70 0.54 7.86 -6.43
CA ASN A 70 0.06 8.47 -5.20
C ASN A 70 0.98 9.62 -4.75
N ILE A 71 2.30 9.45 -4.83
CA ILE A 71 3.29 10.49 -4.47
C ILE A 71 3.25 11.65 -5.49
N LEU A 72 3.20 11.36 -6.79
CA LEU A 72 3.23 12.38 -7.84
C LEU A 72 1.93 13.20 -7.91
N PHE A 73 0.79 12.57 -7.62
CA PHE A 73 -0.52 13.21 -7.62
C PHE A 73 -0.99 13.61 -6.21
N ALA A 74 -0.16 13.45 -5.18
CA ALA A 74 -0.46 13.88 -3.81
C ALA A 74 -0.69 15.39 -3.68
N GLU A 75 -0.25 16.19 -4.65
CA GLU A 75 -0.41 17.66 -4.65
C GLU A 75 -1.78 18.11 -5.19
N GLU A 76 -2.47 17.26 -5.95
CA GLU A 76 -3.89 17.44 -6.30
C GLU A 76 -4.76 16.52 -5.45
N ASN A 77 -4.54 16.49 -4.14
CA ASN A 77 -5.35 15.68 -3.24
C ASN A 77 -6.79 16.24 -3.18
N PRO A 78 -7.81 15.60 -3.78
CA PRO A 78 -9.19 16.08 -3.71
C PRO A 78 -9.77 15.99 -2.28
N TYR A 79 -9.05 15.37 -1.34
CA TYR A 79 -9.46 15.28 0.06
C TYR A 79 -9.03 16.50 0.90
N GLU A 80 -8.09 17.34 0.43
CA GLU A 80 -7.69 18.57 1.12
C GLU A 80 -8.71 19.72 0.95
N ASP A 81 -9.53 19.69 -0.10
CA ASP A 81 -10.54 20.72 -0.37
C ASP A 81 -11.73 20.65 0.61
N SER A 82 -11.93 19.49 1.27
CA SER A 82 -12.99 19.34 2.28
C SER A 82 -12.67 20.01 3.63
N THR A 83 -11.40 20.28 3.91
CA THR A 83 -10.95 20.94 5.15
C THR A 83 -10.78 22.45 5.02
N LYS A 84 -10.78 23.00 3.80
CA LYS A 84 -10.54 24.43 3.56
C LYS A 84 -11.81 25.30 3.61
N LYS A 85 -12.98 24.69 3.87
CA LYS A 85 -14.29 25.34 3.84
C LYS A 85 -14.99 25.40 5.20
N ARG A 86 -14.23 25.57 6.27
CA ARG A 86 -14.77 25.93 7.59
C ARG A 86 -14.00 27.07 8.23
#